data_AF-A0AAE0EEH7-F1
#
_entry.id   AF-A0AAE0EEH7-F1
#
_cell.length_a   1.000
_cell.length_b   1.000
_cell.length_c   1.000
_cell.angle_alpha   90.00
_cell.angle_beta   90.00
_cell.angle_gamma   90.00
#
_symmetry.space_group_name_H-M   'P 1'
#
loop_
_entity.id
_entity.type
_entity.pdbx_description
1 polymer ?
#
loop_
_entity_poly.entity_id
_entity_poly.type
_entity_poly.pdbx_seq_one_letter_code
_entity_poly.pdbx_strand_id
1 'polypeptide(L)'
;MVEFIREMLQKWFYKCHTKAEKTRTQLTPWATELIKERNTYSKKYTVCPIDSVNFNVKDGNKDGLVNLSEKTCSCTKFQVDKLPCRHALTAIRYAKKPFLDFCGDCYKTTSWLEAYSGNIFPVGHPSEWNIP
;
A
#
# COMPACT_ATOMS: atom_id res chain seq x y z
N MET A 1 33.99 1.80 3.21
CA MET A 1 32.66 2.40 3.47
C MET A 1 31.68 2.11 2.34
N VAL A 2 32.02 2.42 1.08
CA VAL A 2 31.15 2.16 -0.10
C VAL A 2 30.82 0.66 -0.27
N GLU A 3 31.81 -0.24 -0.16
CA GLU A 3 31.59 -1.69 -0.25
C GLU A 3 30.62 -2.23 0.82
N PHE A 4 30.72 -1.72 2.05
CA PHE A 4 29.81 -2.10 3.12
C PHE A 4 28.36 -1.69 2.81
N ILE A 5 28.15 -0.48 2.29
CA ILE A 5 26.83 0.00 1.85
C ILE A 5 26.31 -0.85 0.70
N ARG A 6 27.16 -1.19 -0.29
CA ARG A 6 26.82 -2.05 -1.41
C ARG A 6 26.34 -3.43 -0.94
N GLU A 7 27.09 -4.08 -0.04
CA GLU A 7 26.73 -5.38 0.52
C GLU A 7 25.40 -5.34 1.28
N MET A 8 25.18 -4.28 2.08
CA MET A 8 23.93 -4.08 2.79
C MET A 8 22.75 -3.97 1.82
N LEU A 9 22.88 -3.14 0.78
CA LEU A 9 21.84 -2.95 -0.23
C LEU A 9 21.60 -4.25 -1.01
N GLN A 10 22.65 -4.96 -1.43
CA GLN A 10 22.52 -6.23 -2.14
C GLN A 10 21.72 -7.25 -1.32
N LYS A 11 22.07 -7.45 -0.04
CA LYS A 11 21.34 -8.35 0.86
C LYS A 11 19.88 -7.91 1.05
N TRP A 12 19.65 -6.62 1.17
CA TRP A 12 18.31 -6.07 1.36
C TRP A 12 17.43 -6.21 0.11
N PHE A 13 17.95 -5.87 -1.07
CA PHE A 13 17.25 -6.03 -2.35
C PHE A 13 16.87 -7.48 -2.58
N TYR A 14 17.80 -8.42 -2.40
CA TYR A 14 17.52 -9.85 -2.53
C TYR A 14 16.42 -10.30 -1.56
N LYS A 15 16.48 -9.87 -0.29
CA LYS A 15 15.45 -10.20 0.71
C LYS A 15 14.08 -9.63 0.35
N CYS A 16 14.03 -8.38 -0.12
CA CYS A 16 12.79 -7.73 -0.53
C CYS A 16 12.18 -8.41 -1.76
N HIS A 17 12.98 -8.66 -2.80
CA HIS A 17 12.56 -9.34 -4.02
C HIS A 17 12.01 -10.74 -3.73
N THR A 18 12.77 -11.58 -3.02
CA THR A 18 12.35 -12.96 -2.68
C THR A 18 11.08 -12.99 -1.84
N LYS A 19 10.87 -12.00 -0.96
CA LYS A 19 9.62 -11.89 -0.17
C LYS A 19 8.45 -11.45 -1.06
N ALA A 20 8.67 -10.51 -1.97
CA ALA A 20 7.67 -10.05 -2.92
C ALA A 20 7.24 -11.19 -3.86
N GLU A 21 8.20 -11.96 -4.38
CA GLU A 21 7.97 -13.11 -5.27
C GLU A 21 7.16 -14.23 -4.62
N LYS A 22 7.41 -14.48 -3.33
CA LYS A 22 6.64 -15.46 -2.53
C LYS A 22 5.25 -14.96 -2.13
N THR A 23 4.97 -13.66 -2.26
CA THR A 23 3.68 -13.08 -1.87
C THR A 23 2.63 -13.43 -2.92
N ARG A 24 1.58 -14.13 -2.51
CA ARG A 24 0.47 -14.56 -3.40
C ARG A 24 -0.70 -13.57 -3.45
N THR A 25 -0.72 -12.60 -2.55
CA THR A 25 -1.77 -11.58 -2.47
C THR A 25 -1.48 -10.41 -3.42
N GLN A 26 -2.53 -9.70 -3.84
CA GLN A 26 -2.39 -8.54 -4.73
C GLN A 26 -1.75 -7.31 -4.06
N LEU A 27 -1.80 -7.27 -2.72
CA LEU A 27 -1.10 -6.27 -1.91
C LEU A 27 0.03 -6.92 -1.12
N THR A 28 0.97 -6.10 -0.67
CA THR A 28 2.01 -6.50 0.29
C THR A 28 1.38 -7.16 1.54
N PRO A 29 2.09 -8.07 2.23
CA PRO A 29 1.55 -8.74 3.41
C PRO A 29 1.07 -7.78 4.50
N TRP A 30 1.82 -6.69 4.72
CA TRP A 30 1.46 -5.65 5.69
C TRP A 30 0.14 -4.96 5.32
N ALA A 31 0.02 -4.50 4.07
CA ALA A 31 -1.20 -3.82 3.62
C ALA A 31 -2.41 -4.77 3.61
N THR A 32 -2.20 -6.03 3.24
CA THR A 32 -3.24 -7.06 3.27
C THR A 32 -3.81 -7.24 4.68
N GLU A 33 -2.95 -7.41 5.68
CA GLU A 33 -3.39 -7.61 7.06
C GLU A 33 -4.08 -6.35 7.61
N LEU A 34 -3.51 -5.18 7.33
CA LEU A 34 -4.10 -3.91 7.75
C LEU A 34 -5.50 -3.68 7.16
N ILE A 35 -5.70 -3.97 5.87
CA ILE A 35 -7.02 -3.86 5.23
C ILE A 35 -8.00 -4.88 5.81
N LYS A 36 -7.56 -6.11 6.08
CA LYS A 36 -8.39 -7.15 6.70
C LYS A 36 -8.87 -6.74 8.10
N GLU A 37 -7.97 -6.18 8.90
CA GLU A 37 -8.30 -5.63 10.22
C GLU A 37 -9.34 -4.50 10.09
N ARG A 38 -9.04 -3.49 9.27
CA ARG A 38 -9.94 -2.34 9.05
C ARG A 38 -11.31 -2.76 8.53
N ASN A 39 -11.35 -3.74 7.62
CA ASN A 39 -12.58 -4.27 7.05
C ASN A 39 -13.43 -5.02 8.10
N THR A 40 -12.80 -5.66 9.08
CA THR A 40 -13.53 -6.33 10.17
C THR A 40 -14.30 -5.32 11.00
N TYR A 41 -13.68 -4.18 11.34
CA TYR A 41 -14.34 -3.11 12.08
C TYR A 41 -15.37 -2.34 11.24
N SER A 42 -15.12 -2.15 9.94
CA SER A 42 -16.00 -1.40 9.04
C SER A 42 -17.38 -2.05 8.84
N LYS A 43 -17.54 -3.35 9.15
CA LYS A 43 -18.82 -4.08 9.05
C LYS A 43 -19.92 -3.51 9.93
N LYS A 44 -19.56 -2.81 11.02
CA LYS A 44 -20.52 -2.23 11.97
C LYS A 44 -21.03 -0.85 11.56
N TYR A 45 -20.43 -0.25 10.53
CA TYR A 45 -20.73 1.13 10.13
C TYR A 45 -21.87 1.15 9.11
N THR A 46 -22.64 2.24 9.11
CA THR A 46 -23.74 2.45 8.16
C THR A 46 -23.41 3.60 7.21
N VAL A 47 -24.01 3.59 6.02
CA VAL A 47 -23.73 4.58 4.96
C VAL A 47 -24.98 5.40 4.70
N CYS A 48 -24.82 6.72 4.72
CA CYS A 48 -25.76 7.70 4.19
C CYS A 48 -25.14 8.28 2.90
N PRO A 49 -25.58 7.83 1.71
CA PRO A 49 -25.06 8.37 0.45
C PRO A 49 -25.44 9.85 0.31
N ILE A 50 -24.52 10.66 -0.21
CA ILE A 50 -24.76 12.07 -0.53
C ILE A 50 -24.94 12.21 -2.04
N ASP A 51 -24.02 11.66 -2.81
CA ASP A 51 -24.08 11.57 -4.27
C ASP A 51 -23.35 10.30 -4.77
N SER A 52 -22.96 10.25 -6.04
CA SER A 52 -22.29 9.10 -6.66
C SER A 52 -20.87 8.84 -6.15
N VAL A 53 -20.22 9.83 -5.53
CA VAL A 53 -18.82 9.75 -5.05
C VAL A 53 -18.65 10.13 -3.59
N ASN A 54 -19.59 10.88 -3.00
CA ASN A 54 -19.58 11.36 -1.62
C ASN A 54 -20.52 10.56 -0.72
N PHE A 55 -20.01 10.15 0.44
CA PHE A 55 -20.72 9.33 1.41
C PHE A 55 -20.47 9.82 2.82
N ASN A 56 -21.54 9.98 3.61
CA ASN A 56 -21.40 10.13 5.05
C ASN A 56 -21.49 8.74 5.71
N VAL A 57 -20.44 8.30 6.39
CA VAL A 57 -20.35 6.98 7.01
C VAL A 57 -20.47 7.13 8.52
N LYS A 58 -21.54 6.57 9.09
CA LYS A 58 -21.80 6.58 10.53
C LYS A 58 -21.03 5.46 11.22
N ASP A 59 -20.16 5.83 12.17
CA ASP A 59 -19.37 4.86 12.94
C ASP A 59 -19.78 4.77 14.43
N GLY A 60 -20.81 5.52 14.83
CA GLY A 60 -21.32 5.58 16.21
C GLY A 60 -20.54 6.52 17.14
N ASN A 61 -19.51 7.20 16.63
CA ASN A 61 -18.75 8.19 17.38
C ASN A 61 -18.51 9.46 16.55
N LYS A 62 -17.60 9.38 15.57
CA LYS A 62 -17.26 10.50 14.69
C LYS A 62 -17.39 10.04 13.24
N ASP A 63 -18.50 10.43 12.64
CA ASP A 63 -18.81 10.14 11.24
C ASP A 63 -17.65 10.51 10.29
N GLY A 64 -17.48 9.68 9.27
CA GLY A 64 -16.51 9.89 8.21
C GLY A 64 -17.19 10.40 6.94
N LEU A 65 -16.84 11.60 6.50
CA LEU A 65 -17.19 12.08 5.17
C LEU A 65 -16.15 11.56 4.18
N VAL A 66 -16.57 10.67 3.29
CA VAL A 66 -15.72 9.97 2.33
C VAL A 66 -16.00 10.49 0.92
N ASN A 67 -14.96 10.82 0.17
CA ASN A 67 -15.03 11.00 -1.28
C ASN A 67 -14.21 9.90 -1.97
N LEU A 68 -14.89 9.02 -2.72
CA LEU A 68 -14.24 7.90 -3.39
C LEU A 68 -13.46 8.32 -4.65
N SER A 69 -13.85 9.39 -5.32
CA SER A 69 -13.13 9.87 -6.52
C SER A 69 -11.78 10.47 -6.15
N GLU A 70 -11.75 11.26 -5.08
CA GLU A 70 -10.53 11.91 -4.58
C GLU A 70 -9.72 11.01 -3.64
N LYS A 71 -10.28 9.85 -3.26
CA LYS A 71 -9.70 8.93 -2.28
C LYS A 71 -9.43 9.61 -0.93
N THR A 72 -10.38 10.44 -0.48
CA THR A 72 -10.27 11.20 0.77
C THR A 72 -11.33 10.77 1.80
N CYS A 73 -11.00 11.03 3.06
CA CYS A 73 -11.92 10.87 4.18
C CYS A 73 -11.62 11.93 5.23
N SER A 74 -12.66 12.45 5.90
CA SER A 74 -12.52 13.43 7.01
C SER A 74 -11.70 12.90 8.18
N CYS A 75 -11.56 11.58 8.33
CA CYS A 75 -10.67 10.95 9.30
C CYS A 75 -9.19 10.96 8.92
N THR A 76 -8.84 11.55 7.76
CA THR A 76 -7.49 11.74 7.16
C THR A 76 -6.68 10.48 6.84
N LYS A 77 -6.97 9.34 7.47
CA LYS A 77 -6.25 8.08 7.25
C LYS A 77 -6.23 7.61 5.80
N PHE A 78 -7.33 7.81 5.05
CA PHE A 78 -7.39 7.38 3.66
C PHE A 78 -6.34 8.08 2.78
N GLN A 79 -6.19 9.38 3.00
CA GLN A 79 -5.30 10.25 2.23
C GLN A 79 -3.85 10.21 2.71
N VAL A 80 -3.62 9.98 4.01
CA VAL A 80 -2.27 9.81 4.59
C VAL A 80 -1.70 8.43 4.29
N ASP A 81 -2.44 7.38 4.60
CA ASP A 81 -1.95 6.00 4.45
C ASP A 81 -1.98 5.53 3.00
N LYS A 82 -2.62 6.30 2.09
CA LYS A 82 -2.93 5.87 0.71
C LYS A 82 -3.62 4.50 0.64
N LEU A 83 -4.33 4.15 1.71
CA LEU A 83 -5.06 2.90 1.87
C LEU A 83 -6.44 3.22 2.43
N PRO A 84 -7.51 2.53 1.98
CA PRO A 84 -8.84 2.72 2.54
C PRO A 84 -8.85 2.65 4.08
N CYS A 85 -9.37 3.70 4.70
CA CYS A 85 -9.71 3.68 6.12
C CYS A 85 -10.99 2.85 6.35
N ARG A 86 -11.40 2.67 7.61
CA ARG A 86 -12.64 1.94 7.92
C ARG A 86 -13.87 2.56 7.27
N HIS A 87 -13.99 3.90 7.30
CA HIS A 87 -15.09 4.62 6.64
C HIS A 87 -15.06 4.41 5.11
N ALA A 88 -13.89 4.55 4.50
CA ALA A 88 -13.72 4.35 3.06
C ALA A 88 -14.07 2.92 2.64
N LEU A 89 -13.65 1.90 3.39
CA LEU A 89 -14.02 0.50 3.12
C LEU A 89 -15.53 0.28 3.16
N THR A 90 -16.23 0.94 4.10
CA THR A 90 -17.70 0.88 4.15
C THR A 90 -18.33 1.53 2.91
N ALA A 91 -17.86 2.71 2.51
CA ALA A 91 -18.34 3.41 1.31
C ALA A 91 -18.04 2.64 0.01
N ILE A 92 -16.83 2.08 -0.14
CA ILE A 92 -16.43 1.24 -1.28
C ILE A 92 -17.35 0.01 -1.40
N ARG A 93 -17.61 -0.66 -0.27
CA ARG A 93 -18.51 -1.82 -0.21
C ARG A 93 -19.94 -1.44 -0.60
N TYR A 94 -20.44 -0.30 -0.12
CA TYR A 94 -21.75 0.23 -0.50
C TYR A 94 -21.81 0.53 -2.01
N ALA A 95 -20.77 1.16 -2.57
CA ALA A 95 -20.65 1.46 -3.99
C ALA A 95 -20.36 0.22 -4.87
N LYS A 96 -20.21 -0.97 -4.28
CA LYS A 96 -19.90 -2.24 -4.96
C LYS A 96 -18.64 -2.17 -5.85
N LYS A 97 -17.65 -1.40 -5.44
CA LYS A 97 -16.36 -1.28 -6.14
C LYS A 97 -15.30 -2.18 -5.50
N PRO A 98 -14.32 -2.70 -6.25
CA PRO A 98 -13.23 -3.45 -5.67
C PRO A 98 -12.32 -2.50 -4.87
N PHE A 99 -12.03 -2.84 -3.61
CA PHE A 99 -11.21 -1.98 -2.74
C PHE A 99 -9.78 -1.79 -3.25
N LEU A 100 -9.27 -2.71 -4.07
CA LEU A 100 -7.93 -2.67 -4.65
C LEU A 100 -7.70 -1.41 -5.49
N ASP A 101 -8.73 -0.90 -6.17
CA ASP A 101 -8.66 0.34 -6.98
C ASP A 101 -8.39 1.59 -6.13
N PHE A 102 -8.61 1.47 -4.82
CA PHE A 102 -8.47 2.55 -3.84
C PHE A 102 -7.18 2.42 -3.02
N CYS A 103 -6.40 1.37 -3.20
CA CYS A 103 -5.08 1.22 -2.60
C CYS A 103 -4.01 1.90 -3.45
N GLY A 104 -3.06 2.58 -2.81
CA GLY A 104 -1.90 3.17 -3.47
C GLY A 104 -1.00 2.11 -4.10
N ASP A 105 -0.39 2.45 -5.25
CA ASP A 105 0.42 1.52 -6.03
C ASP A 105 1.65 1.00 -5.26
N CYS A 106 2.22 1.82 -4.36
CA CYS A 106 3.33 1.41 -3.50
C CYS A 106 3.03 0.20 -2.59
N TYR A 107 1.75 -0.15 -2.40
CA TYR A 107 1.33 -1.34 -1.65
C TYR A 107 0.98 -2.53 -2.53
N LYS A 108 0.98 -2.38 -3.86
CA LYS A 108 0.71 -3.50 -4.78
C LYS A 108 1.94 -4.41 -4.85
N THR A 109 1.69 -5.71 -4.85
CA THR A 109 2.77 -6.70 -4.96
C THR A 109 3.53 -6.57 -6.28
N THR A 110 2.86 -6.17 -7.36
CA THR A 110 3.49 -5.91 -8.66
C THR A 110 4.50 -4.78 -8.59
N SER A 111 4.11 -3.62 -8.04
CA SER A 111 5.03 -2.48 -7.85
C SER A 111 6.15 -2.81 -6.86
N TRP A 112 5.88 -3.65 -5.87
CA TRP A 112 6.91 -4.15 -4.96
C TRP A 112 7.93 -5.04 -5.69
N LEU A 113 7.50 -5.94 -6.57
CA LEU A 113 8.39 -6.76 -7.39
C LEU A 113 9.25 -5.89 -8.31
N GLU A 114 8.62 -4.96 -9.02
CA GLU A 114 9.30 -4.04 -9.94
C GLU A 114 10.34 -3.17 -9.21
N ALA A 115 10.04 -2.69 -8.01
CA ALA A 115 10.96 -1.86 -7.23
C ALA A 115 12.25 -2.59 -6.80
N TYR A 116 12.22 -3.93 -6.70
CA TYR A 116 13.36 -4.74 -6.24
C TYR A 116 13.84 -5.76 -7.28
N SER A 117 13.45 -5.62 -8.54
CA SER A 117 13.89 -6.51 -9.63
C SER A 117 15.35 -6.30 -10.01
N GLY A 118 15.94 -5.16 -9.66
CA GLY A 118 17.32 -4.83 -9.95
C GLY A 118 18.32 -5.66 -9.14
N ASN A 119 19.38 -6.12 -9.82
CA ASN A 119 20.51 -6.79 -9.21
C ASN A 119 21.60 -5.78 -8.84
N ILE A 120 22.12 -5.87 -7.62
CA ILE A 120 23.30 -5.13 -7.18
C ILE A 120 24.50 -6.07 -7.27
N PHE A 121 25.36 -5.82 -8.26
CA PHE A 121 26.57 -6.61 -8.48
C PHE A 121 27.74 -6.07 -7.64
N PRO A 122 28.71 -6.93 -7.26
CA PRO A 122 29.98 -6.48 -6.74
C PRO A 122 30.71 -5.58 -7.75
N VAL A 123 31.45 -4.60 -7.25
CA VAL A 123 32.40 -3.86 -8.09
C VAL A 123 33.62 -4.75 -8.30
N GLY A 124 34.17 -4.75 -9.52
CA GLY A 124 35.41 -5.47 -9.84
C GLY A 124 36.58 -5.02 -8.96
N HIS A 125 37.69 -5.76 -8.98
CA HIS A 125 38.86 -5.39 -8.18
C HIS A 125 39.36 -3.99 -8.60
N PRO A 126 39.88 -3.14 -7.68
CA PRO A 126 40.35 -1.80 -8.04
C PRO A 126 41.39 -1.75 -9.17
N SER A 127 42.14 -2.83 -9.38
CA SER A 127 43.09 -2.95 -10.50
C SER A 127 42.42 -3.06 -11.87
N GLU A 128 41.13 -3.32 -11.93
CA GLU A 128 40.32 -3.44 -13.15
C GLU A 128 39.58 -2.12 -13.46
N TRP A 129 39.74 -1.10 -12.62
CA TRP A 129 39.05 0.18 -12.80
C TRP A 129 39.80 1.06 -13.79
N ASN A 130 39.09 1.57 -14.79
CA ASN A 130 39.60 2.63 -15.65
C ASN A 130 39.51 3.96 -14.90
N ILE A 131 40.59 4.30 -14.18
CA ILE A 131 40.74 5.58 -13.48
C ILE A 131 41.35 6.59 -14.47
N PRO A 132 40.71 7.75 -14.72
CA PRO A 132 41.27 8.82 -15.55
C PRO A 132 42.61 9.36 -15.04
#